data_AF-A0A9N7C5R1-F1
#
_entry.id   AF-A0A9N7C5R1-F1
#
_cell.length_a   1.000
_cell.length_b   1.000
_cell.length_c   1.000
_cell.angle_alpha   90.00
_cell.angle_beta   90.00
_cell.angle_gamma   90.00
#
_symmetry.space_group_name_H-M   'P 1'
#
loop_
_entity.id
_entity.type
_entity.pdbx_description
1 polymer ?
#
loop_
_entity_poly.entity_id
_entity_poly.type
_entity_poly.pdbx_seq_one_letter_code
_entity_poly.pdbx_strand_id
1 'polypeptide(L)'
;MSYDLMVFDPAAAPRDRTEFLAWYRQQMKDAGDGSATTPALNAWYGDMCRTFPDMDSVELEASDDAGSYMTDYSSTTPHMIYAAFAWSVAEEAYALTRELAIRHQIGFFDVSATDGEILFPA
;
A
#
# COMPACT_ATOMS: atom_id res chain seq x y z
N MET A 1 16.15 -5.41 -3.43
CA MET A 1 14.77 -5.80 -3.80
C MET A 1 13.89 -5.36 -2.65
N SER A 2 12.69 -4.83 -2.91
CA SER A 2 11.69 -4.49 -1.90
C SER A 2 10.69 -5.63 -1.74
N TYR A 3 9.96 -5.63 -0.63
CA TYR A 3 8.72 -6.38 -0.47
C TYR A 3 7.57 -5.40 -0.63
N ASP A 4 6.77 -5.61 -1.66
CA ASP A 4 5.80 -4.65 -2.16
C ASP A 4 4.37 -5.10 -1.85
N LEU A 5 3.59 -4.18 -1.28
CA LEU A 5 2.17 -4.36 -0.99
C LEU A 5 1.37 -3.20 -1.57
N MET A 6 0.08 -3.44 -1.81
CA MET A 6 -0.83 -2.42 -2.31
C MET A 6 -2.16 -2.49 -1.57
N VAL A 7 -2.72 -1.33 -1.22
CA VAL A 7 -4.10 -1.21 -0.78
C VAL A 7 -4.93 -0.43 -1.79
N PHE A 8 -6.21 -0.73 -1.90
CA PHE A 8 -7.06 -0.16 -2.96
C PHE A 8 -8.50 0.12 -2.51
N ASP A 9 -9.17 0.99 -3.24
CA ASP A 9 -10.60 1.25 -3.10
C ASP A 9 -11.41 0.05 -3.66
N PRO A 10 -12.13 -0.70 -2.80
CA PRO A 10 -12.87 -1.89 -3.22
C PRO A 10 -14.07 -1.56 -4.12
N ALA A 11 -14.53 -0.30 -4.17
CA ALA A 11 -15.60 0.13 -5.07
C ALA A 11 -15.10 0.35 -6.51
N ALA A 12 -13.80 0.61 -6.69
CA ALA A 12 -13.18 0.87 -7.99
C ALA A 12 -12.57 -0.40 -8.62
N ALA A 13 -12.18 -1.38 -7.79
CA ALA A 13 -11.45 -2.55 -8.24
C ALA A 13 -12.36 -3.71 -8.70
N PRO A 14 -12.06 -4.38 -9.83
CA PRO A 14 -12.76 -5.60 -10.25
C PRO A 14 -12.55 -6.75 -9.26
N ARG A 15 -13.58 -7.58 -9.06
CA ARG A 15 -13.52 -8.73 -8.14
C ARG A 15 -12.94 -10.00 -8.73
N ASP A 16 -12.98 -10.16 -10.06
CA ASP A 16 -12.28 -11.25 -10.73
C ASP A 16 -10.77 -10.99 -10.73
N ARG A 17 -9.96 -12.02 -10.46
CA ARG A 17 -8.50 -11.89 -10.36
C ARG A 17 -7.87 -11.43 -11.67
N THR A 18 -8.33 -11.95 -12.81
CA THR A 18 -7.75 -11.60 -14.12
C THR A 18 -8.06 -10.15 -14.45
N GLU A 19 -9.31 -9.74 -14.23
CA GLU A 19 -9.74 -8.35 -14.41
C GLU A 19 -9.04 -7.40 -13.44
N PHE A 20 -8.86 -7.79 -12.17
CA PHE A 20 -8.13 -7.04 -11.16
C PHE A 20 -6.67 -6.81 -11.57
N LEU A 21 -5.97 -7.85 -12.01
CA LEU A 21 -4.57 -7.73 -12.44
C LEU A 21 -4.43 -6.87 -13.71
N ALA A 22 -5.43 -6.89 -14.59
CA ALA A 22 -5.47 -5.98 -15.74
C ALA A 22 -5.70 -4.53 -15.29
N TRP A 23 -6.62 -4.31 -14.36
CA TRP A 23 -6.91 -3.00 -13.75
C TRP A 23 -5.68 -2.43 -13.02
N TYR A 24 -5.05 -3.20 -12.14
CA TYR A 24 -3.78 -2.84 -11.47
C TYR A 24 -2.69 -2.47 -12.49
N ARG A 25 -2.53 -3.33 -13.51
CA ARG A 25 -1.80 -3.11 -14.78
C ARG A 25 -1.91 -1.67 -15.28
N GLN A 26 -3.14 -1.21 -15.36
CA GLN A 26 -3.51 0.08 -15.93
C GLN A 26 -3.25 1.21 -14.94
N GLN A 27 -3.61 1.06 -13.66
CA GLN A 27 -3.36 2.06 -12.63
C GLN A 27 -1.87 2.40 -12.51
N MET A 28 -0.98 1.40 -12.58
CA MET A 28 0.48 1.62 -12.55
C MET A 28 1.01 2.36 -13.78
N LYS A 29 0.31 2.32 -14.92
CA LYS A 29 0.68 3.07 -16.13
C LYS A 29 0.15 4.49 -16.12
N ASP A 30 -1.03 4.70 -15.55
CA ASP A 30 -1.68 6.01 -15.44
C ASP A 30 -1.11 6.86 -14.29
N ALA A 31 -0.04 6.37 -13.67
CA ALA A 31 0.79 7.04 -12.69
C ALA A 31 1.12 8.48 -13.04
N GLY A 32 0.47 9.41 -12.35
CA GLY A 32 0.82 10.84 -12.35
C GLY A 32 0.92 11.34 -10.92
N ASP A 33 1.90 12.21 -10.65
CA ASP A 33 2.11 12.78 -9.33
C ASP A 33 0.89 13.54 -8.80
N GLY A 34 0.57 13.32 -7.52
CA GLY A 34 -0.24 14.26 -6.73
C GLY A 34 -1.76 14.08 -6.74
N SER A 35 -2.29 12.89 -7.07
CA SER A 35 -3.73 12.64 -6.90
C SER A 35 -4.10 12.35 -5.46
N ALA A 36 -4.98 13.16 -4.88
CA ALA A 36 -5.56 12.90 -3.56
C ALA A 36 -6.31 11.56 -3.56
N THR A 37 -6.02 10.69 -2.58
CA THR A 37 -6.68 9.39 -2.41
C THR A 37 -8.00 9.51 -1.63
N THR A 38 -8.76 8.42 -1.55
CA THR A 38 -10.00 8.38 -0.76
C THR A 38 -9.72 8.61 0.74
N PRO A 39 -10.72 9.05 1.53
CA PRO A 39 -10.55 9.23 2.97
C PRO A 39 -10.11 7.95 3.71
N ALA A 40 -10.59 6.78 3.28
CA ALA A 40 -10.22 5.50 3.89
C ALA A 40 -8.78 5.10 3.58
N LEU A 41 -8.31 5.33 2.35
CA LEU A 41 -6.91 5.12 1.96
C LEU A 41 -5.98 6.08 2.73
N ASN A 42 -6.35 7.35 2.88
CA ASN A 42 -5.58 8.30 3.70
C ASN A 42 -5.55 7.91 5.18
N ALA A 43 -6.66 7.41 5.74
CA ALA A 43 -6.70 6.94 7.12
C ALA A 43 -5.80 5.71 7.34
N TRP A 44 -5.81 4.77 6.38
CA TRP A 44 -4.89 3.64 6.39
C TRP A 44 -3.43 4.09 6.36
N TYR A 45 -3.07 5.01 5.46
CA TYR A 45 -1.71 5.55 5.35
C TYR A 45 -1.26 6.20 6.66
N GLY A 46 -2.10 7.04 7.27
CA GLY A 46 -1.77 7.69 8.55
C GLY A 46 -1.54 6.71 9.71
N ASP A 47 -2.26 5.58 9.75
CA ASP A 47 -2.03 4.52 10.73
C ASP A 47 -0.77 3.71 10.41
N MET A 48 -0.49 3.46 9.13
CA MET A 48 0.67 2.70 8.67
C MET A 48 1.98 3.45 9.00
N CYS A 49 2.02 4.77 8.77
CA CYS A 49 3.16 5.64 9.07
C CYS A 49 3.58 5.65 10.54
N ARG A 50 2.73 5.17 11.47
CA ARG A 50 3.11 5.03 12.89
C ARG A 50 4.10 3.91 13.16
N THR A 51 4.11 2.88 12.31
CA THR A 51 5.01 1.72 12.43
C THR A 51 6.04 1.70 11.31
N PHE A 52 5.62 2.12 10.11
CA PHE A 52 6.43 2.14 8.90
C PHE A 52 6.46 3.57 8.34
N PRO A 53 7.33 4.44 8.87
CA PRO A 53 7.39 5.84 8.47
C PRO A 53 7.66 6.01 6.97
N ASP A 54 7.04 7.03 6.38
CA ASP A 54 7.24 7.39 4.97
C ASP A 54 8.60 8.02 4.74
N MET A 55 9.41 7.44 3.85
CA MET A 55 10.75 7.93 3.48
C MET A 55 10.76 9.41 3.08
N ASP A 56 9.70 9.89 2.43
CA ASP A 56 9.62 11.25 1.92
C ASP A 56 9.06 12.24 2.96
N SER A 57 8.76 11.78 4.18
CA SER A 57 8.26 12.65 5.24
C SER A 57 9.35 13.56 5.81
N VAL A 58 9.06 14.86 5.84
CA VAL A 58 9.93 15.92 6.38
C VAL A 58 10.32 15.74 7.86
N GLU A 59 9.61 14.89 8.63
CA GLU A 59 9.97 14.57 10.02
C GLU A 59 11.16 13.60 10.15
N LEU A 60 11.50 12.83 9.11
CA LEU A 60 12.57 11.84 9.14
C LEU A 60 13.97 12.41 8.92
N GLU A 61 14.12 13.64 8.42
CA GLU A 61 15.42 14.28 8.25
C GLU A 61 16.19 14.50 9.58
N ALA A 62 15.57 14.17 10.72
CA ALA A 62 16.12 14.33 12.06
C ALA A 62 16.51 13.02 12.80
N SER A 63 16.28 11.82 12.24
CA SER A 63 16.59 10.55 12.93
C SER A 63 17.35 9.52 12.08
N ASP A 64 18.59 9.22 12.47
CA ASP A 64 19.46 8.18 11.87
C ASP A 64 18.98 6.73 12.12
N ASP A 65 17.91 6.54 12.89
CA ASP A 65 17.51 5.25 13.49
C ASP A 65 16.32 4.57 12.77
N ALA A 66 15.75 5.19 11.73
CA ALA A 66 14.55 4.66 11.05
C ALA A 66 14.82 3.41 10.19
N GLY A 67 16.08 3.16 9.82
CA GLY A 67 16.59 1.88 9.33
C GLY A 67 15.68 1.13 8.34
N SER A 68 15.43 -0.16 8.63
CA SER A 68 14.64 -1.06 7.78
C SER A 68 13.12 -0.84 7.79
N TYR A 69 12.61 0.04 8.66
CA TYR A 69 11.16 0.34 8.78
C TYR A 69 10.73 1.52 7.90
N MET A 70 11.69 2.29 7.38
CA MET A 70 11.43 3.28 6.36
C MET A 70 10.76 2.62 5.14
N THR A 71 9.67 3.21 4.69
CA THR A 71 8.84 2.67 3.62
C THR A 71 8.60 3.76 2.58
N ASP A 72 8.76 3.39 1.31
CA ASP A 72 8.41 4.26 0.19
C ASP A 72 6.93 4.06 -0.12
N TYR A 73 6.14 5.12 0.10
CA TYR A 73 4.72 5.15 -0.23
C TYR A 73 4.48 5.96 -1.49
N SER A 74 3.67 5.43 -2.39
CA SER A 74 3.25 6.15 -3.58
C SER A 74 1.75 6.01 -3.82
N SER A 75 1.09 7.15 -4.00
CA SER A 75 -0.31 7.24 -4.41
C SER A 75 -0.38 7.63 -5.88
N THR A 76 -0.25 6.62 -6.72
CA THR A 76 -0.18 6.71 -8.19
C THR A 76 -1.51 7.13 -8.83
N THR A 77 -2.63 6.77 -8.20
CA THR A 77 -4.00 7.12 -8.60
C THR A 77 -4.84 7.33 -7.33
N PRO A 78 -6.02 7.97 -7.39
CA PRO A 78 -6.84 8.17 -6.19
C PRO A 78 -7.40 6.88 -5.57
N HIS A 79 -7.28 5.74 -6.27
CA HIS A 79 -7.90 4.46 -5.91
C HIS A 79 -6.92 3.44 -5.30
N MET A 80 -5.64 3.75 -5.20
CA MET A 80 -4.68 2.83 -4.58
C MET A 80 -3.52 3.56 -3.91
N ILE A 81 -2.94 2.92 -2.90
CA ILE A 81 -1.64 3.28 -2.32
C ILE A 81 -0.74 2.07 -2.46
N TYR A 82 0.46 2.31 -3.00
CA TYR A 82 1.53 1.35 -3.09
C TYR A 82 2.53 1.60 -1.95
N ALA A 83 3.05 0.54 -1.35
CA ALA A 83 4.02 0.61 -0.26
C ALA A 83 5.15 -0.40 -0.49
N ALA A 84 6.38 0.10 -0.54
CA ALA A 84 7.58 -0.70 -0.75
C ALA A 84 8.40 -0.78 0.55
N PHE A 85 8.43 -1.98 1.14
CA PHE A 85 9.09 -2.28 2.40
C PHE A 85 10.46 -2.95 2.17
N ALA A 86 11.32 -2.94 3.19
CA ALA A 86 12.48 -3.82 3.22
C ALA A 86 12.06 -5.29 3.44
N TRP A 87 12.74 -6.25 2.79
CA TRP A 87 12.45 -7.68 3.00
C TRP A 87 12.62 -8.15 4.45
N SER A 88 13.49 -7.50 5.23
CA SER A 88 13.73 -7.84 6.64
C SER A 88 12.50 -7.64 7.53
N VAL A 89 11.51 -6.87 7.08
CA VAL A 89 10.26 -6.58 7.81
C VAL A 89 9.02 -7.09 7.06
N ALA A 90 9.19 -7.92 6.02
CA ALA A 90 8.10 -8.34 5.13
C ALA A 90 6.93 -9.00 5.87
N GLU A 91 7.19 -9.89 6.83
CA GLU A 91 6.15 -10.58 7.59
C GLU A 91 5.32 -9.60 8.44
N GLU A 92 5.97 -8.63 9.07
CA GLU A 92 5.32 -7.60 9.88
C GLU A 92 4.53 -6.62 9.00
N ALA A 93 5.13 -6.18 7.89
CA ALA A 93 4.51 -5.30 6.91
C ALA A 93 3.25 -5.95 6.30
N TYR A 94 3.32 -7.23 5.93
CA TYR A 94 2.17 -7.99 5.43
C TYR A 94 1.04 -8.02 6.47
N ALA A 95 1.36 -8.43 7.71
CA ALA A 95 0.36 -8.58 8.76
C ALA A 95 -0.33 -7.26 9.08
N LEU A 96 0.44 -6.18 9.26
CA LEU A 96 -0.10 -4.87 9.60
C LEU A 96 -0.89 -4.26 8.43
N THR A 97 -0.37 -4.32 7.21
CA THR A 97 -1.08 -3.82 6.01
C THR A 97 -2.43 -4.48 5.89
N ARG A 98 -2.48 -5.82 6.02
CA ARG A 98 -3.70 -6.61 5.92
C ARG A 98 -4.68 -6.30 7.06
N GLU A 99 -4.20 -6.19 8.30
CA GLU A 99 -5.03 -5.81 9.45
C GLU A 99 -5.69 -4.44 9.24
N LEU A 100 -4.89 -3.43 8.87
CA LEU A 100 -5.38 -2.08 8.67
C LEU A 100 -6.31 -2.00 7.45
N ALA A 101 -6.09 -2.79 6.41
CA ALA A 101 -7.00 -2.85 5.26
C ALA A 101 -8.40 -3.31 5.69
N ILE A 102 -8.47 -4.36 6.53
CA ILE A 102 -9.74 -4.82 7.12
C ILE A 102 -10.35 -3.74 8.01
N ARG A 103 -9.56 -3.11 8.89
CA ARG A 103 -10.04 -2.05 9.81
C ARG A 103 -10.65 -0.86 9.06
N HIS A 104 -10.00 -0.41 7.99
CA HIS A 104 -10.40 0.74 7.20
C HIS A 104 -11.36 0.40 6.05
N GLN A 105 -11.77 -0.87 5.93
CA GLN A 105 -12.71 -1.35 4.91
C GLN A 105 -12.22 -1.04 3.49
N ILE A 106 -10.93 -1.28 3.25
CA ILE A 106 -10.28 -1.16 1.93
C ILE A 106 -9.74 -2.51 1.46
N GLY A 107 -9.46 -2.62 0.17
CA GLY A 107 -8.86 -3.81 -0.42
C GLY A 107 -7.36 -3.91 -0.15
N PHE A 108 -6.83 -5.12 -0.22
CA PHE A 108 -5.41 -5.43 -0.04
C PHE A 108 -4.92 -6.36 -1.14
N PHE A 109 -3.67 -6.16 -1.59
CA PHE A 109 -2.99 -7.01 -2.55
C PHE A 109 -1.51 -7.21 -2.18
N ASP A 110 -1.10 -8.47 -2.07
CA ASP A 110 0.32 -8.86 -1.96
C ASP A 110 0.95 -8.89 -3.36
N VAL A 111 1.71 -7.84 -3.71
CA VAL A 111 2.27 -7.67 -5.06
C VAL A 111 3.50 -8.55 -5.27
N SER A 112 4.29 -8.75 -4.22
CA SER A 112 5.56 -9.47 -4.27
C SER A 112 5.40 -11.00 -4.32
N ALA A 113 4.28 -11.54 -3.87
CA ALA A 113 4.00 -12.97 -3.94
C ALA A 113 3.60 -13.45 -5.35
N THR A 114 4.07 -14.64 -5.75
CA THR A 114 3.80 -15.23 -7.09
C THR A 114 2.32 -15.43 -7.39
N ASP A 115 1.53 -15.79 -6.38
CA ASP A 115 0.07 -15.84 -6.45
C ASP A 115 -0.54 -15.03 -5.30
N GLY A 116 -0.09 -13.78 -5.15
CA GLY A 116 -0.40 -12.96 -4.00
C GLY A 116 -1.89 -12.82 -3.69
N GLU A 117 -2.19 -12.76 -2.39
CA GLU A 117 -3.54 -12.61 -1.86
C GLU A 117 -4.14 -11.31 -2.39
N ILE A 118 -5.38 -11.38 -2.88
CA ILE A 118 -6.23 -10.21 -3.12
C ILE A 118 -7.40 -10.34 -2.16
N LEU A 119 -7.48 -9.40 -1.22
CA LEU A 119 -8.53 -9.33 -0.22
C LEU A 119 -9.47 -8.17 -0.55
N PHE A 120 -10.77 -8.46 -0.57
CA PHE A 120 -11.81 -7.46 -0.50
C PHE A 120 -12.40 -7.47 0.92
N PRO A 121 -12.64 -6.29 1.53
CA PRO A 121 -13.30 -6.21 2.83
C PRO A 121 -14.73 -6.74 2.73
N ALA A 122 -15.20 -7.37 3.81
CA ALA A 122 -16.51 -8.04 3.90
C ALA A 122 -17.66 -7.06 4.16
#